data_AF-A0A511MJL4-F1
#
_entry.id   AF-A0A511MJL4-F1
#
_cell.length_a   1.000
_cell.length_b   1.000
_cell.length_c   1.000
_cell.angle_alpha   90.00
_cell.angle_beta   90.00
_cell.angle_gamma   90.00
#
_symmetry.space_group_name_H-M   'P 1'
#
loop_
_entity.id
_entity.type
_entity.pdbx_description
1 polymer ?
#
loop_
_entity_poly.entity_id
_entity_poly.type
_entity_poly.pdbx_seq_one_letter_code
_entity_poly.pdbx_strand_id
1 'polypeptide(L)' 'MTVGTFEDLRRRVTVQAARAGYELKRNNRPPYGWSLISAGSHEPVKSGSLDHLENWLAEQWATACSDSGSDRRNG' A
#
# COMPACT_ATOMS: atom_id res chain seq x y z
N MET A 1 -9.47 -20.21 18.31
CA MET A 1 -8.08 -19.76 18.10
C MET A 1 -8.00 -19.14 16.71
N THR A 2 -8.14 -17.82 16.61
CA THR A 2 -8.21 -17.04 15.36
C THR A 2 -6.80 -16.74 14.86
N VAL A 3 -6.19 -17.68 14.15
CA VAL A 3 -4.94 -17.46 13.37
C VAL A 3 -5.21 -16.80 12.01
N GLY A 4 -6.45 -16.40 11.72
CA GLY A 4 -6.90 -15.86 10.41
C GLY A 4 -6.94 -14.34 10.27
N THR A 5 -6.13 -13.57 11.01
CA THR A 5 -6.10 -12.10 10.86
C THR A 5 -4.79 -11.59 10.27
N PHE A 6 -3.65 -12.07 10.77
CA PHE A 6 -2.34 -11.57 10.33
C PHE A 6 -1.95 -12.03 8.93
N GLU A 7 -2.02 -13.32 8.63
CA GLU A 7 -1.66 -13.85 7.30
C GLU A 7 -2.65 -13.38 6.23
N ASP A 8 -3.93 -13.25 6.59
CA ASP A 8 -4.96 -12.68 5.72
C ASP A 8 -4.69 -11.20 5.42
N LEU A 9 -4.38 -10.40 6.45
CA LEU A 9 -4.00 -8.99 6.28
C LEU A 9 -2.74 -8.86 5.42
N ARG A 10 -1.71 -9.65 5.71
CA ARG A 10 -0.47 -9.68 4.91
C ARG A 10 -0.76 -10.00 3.45
N ARG A 11 -1.60 -11.00 3.18
CA ARG A 11 -1.98 -11.39 1.82
C ARG A 11 -2.74 -10.27 1.12
N ARG A 12 -3.70 -9.63 1.80
CA ARG A 12 -4.46 -8.48 1.26
C ARG A 12 -3.54 -7.31 0.90
N VAL A 13 -2.68 -6.89 1.82
CA VAL A 13 -1.71 -5.81 1.61
C VAL A 13 -0.75 -6.15 0.47
N THR A 14 -0.30 -7.39 0.36
CA THR A 14 0.57 -7.82 -0.75
C THR A 14 -0.13 -7.70 -2.10
N VAL A 15 -1.37 -8.19 -2.20
CA VAL A 15 -2.17 -8.11 -3.45
C VAL A 15 -2.46 -6.66 -3.80
N GLN A 16 -2.84 -5.85 -2.82
CA GLN A 16 -3.05 -4.42 -2.97
C GLN A 16 -1.77 -3.73 -3.48
N ALA A 17 -0.66 -3.87 -2.76
CA ALA A 17 0.62 -3.30 -3.14
C ALA A 17 0.97 -3.63 -4.60
N ALA A 18 0.86 -4.90 -4.99
CA ALA A 18 1.14 -5.34 -6.36
C ALA A 18 0.24 -4.64 -7.40
N ARG A 19 -1.05 -4.45 -7.11
CA ARG A 19 -1.98 -3.73 -8.00
C ARG A 19 -1.63 -2.25 -8.15
N ALA A 20 -1.00 -1.65 -7.15
CA ALA A 20 -0.52 -0.28 -7.18
C ALA A 20 0.94 -0.15 -7.67
N GLY A 21 1.59 -1.25 -8.07
CA GLY A 21 2.98 -1.23 -8.54
C GLY A 21 4.03 -1.19 -7.43
N TYR A 22 3.66 -1.63 -6.22
CA TYR A 22 4.54 -1.72 -5.07
C TYR A 22 4.82 -3.17 -4.68
N GLU A 23 6.01 -3.40 -4.12
CA GLU A 23 6.44 -4.66 -3.54
C GLU A 23 6.45 -4.55 -2.01
N LEU A 24 5.89 -5.54 -1.32
CA LEU A 24 5.88 -5.60 0.14
C LEU A 24 7.10 -6.37 0.65
N LYS A 25 8.00 -5.68 1.36
CA LYS A 25 9.23 -6.28 1.93
C LYS A 25 9.25 -6.17 3.44
N ARG A 26 9.65 -7.24 4.12
CA ARG A 26 9.87 -7.24 5.57
C ARG A 26 11.22 -6.57 5.90
N ASN A 27 11.23 -5.67 6.86
CA ASN A 27 12.44 -4.98 7.27
C ASN A 27 13.33 -5.92 8.09
N ASN A 28 14.60 -6.01 7.70
CA ASN A 28 15.60 -6.82 8.40
C ASN A 28 16.30 -6.05 9.54
N ARG A 29 15.98 -4.76 9.71
CA ARG A 29 16.53 -3.89 10.76
C ARG A 29 15.39 -3.39 11.66
N PRO A 30 15.61 -3.26 12.98
CA PRO A 30 14.66 -2.64 13.88
C PRO A 30 14.28 -1.21 13.41
N PRO A 31 13.02 -0.81 13.55
CA PRO A 31 11.89 -1.61 14.04
C PRO A 31 11.46 -2.68 13.02
N TYR A 32 11.33 -3.93 13.47
CA TYR A 32 10.87 -5.04 12.63
C TYR A 32 9.45 -4.74 12.13
N GLY A 33 9.33 -4.41 10.86
CA GLY A 33 8.09 -3.98 10.23
C GLY A 33 8.08 -4.32 8.74
N TRP A 34 7.26 -3.60 7.99
CA TRP A 34 7.09 -3.79 6.56
C TRP A 34 7.34 -2.50 5.81
N SER A 35 7.88 -2.60 4.60
CA SER A 35 8.05 -1.48 3.69
C SER A 35 7.46 -1.80 2.33
N LEU A 36 6.76 -0.84 1.76
CA LEU A 36 6.37 -0.82 0.35
C LEU A 36 7.50 -0.22 -0.47
N ILE A 37 7.96 -0.97 -1.46
CA ILE A 37 9.02 -0.57 -2.37
C ILE A 37 8.39 -0.33 -3.74
N SER A 38 8.71 0.78 -4.38
CA SER A 38 8.26 1.03 -5.76
C SER A 38 8.94 0.05 -6.71
N ALA A 39 8.17 -0.67 -7.53
CA ALA A 39 8.73 -1.58 -8.53
C ALA A 39 9.56 -0.83 -9.60
N GLY A 40 9.33 0.47 -9.78
CA GLY A 40 10.05 1.30 -10.76
C GLY A 40 11.37 1.85 -10.24
N SER A 41 11.39 2.46 -9.04
CA SER A 41 12.59 3.10 -8.49
C SER A 41 13.37 2.21 -7.52
N HIS A 42 12.77 1.10 -7.07
CA HIS A 42 13.32 0.23 -6.03
C HIS A 42 13.55 0.95 -4.69
N GLU A 43 12.90 2.09 -4.50
CA GLU A 43 12.98 2.90 -3.29
C GLU A 43 11.82 2.61 -2.33
N PRO A 44 12.06 2.67 -1.01
CA PRO A 44 11.00 2.54 -0.02
C PRO A 44 10.08 3.77 -0.05
N VAL A 45 8.81 3.55 -0.37
CA VAL A 45 7.78 4.59 -0.46
C VAL A 45 7.12 4.82 0.89
N LYS A 46 6.86 3.73 1.63
CA LYS A 46 6.20 3.77 2.94
C LYS A 46 6.65 2.61 3.80
N SER A 47 6.83 2.83 5.09
CA SER A 47 7.17 1.79 6.07
C SER A 47 6.27 1.85 7.29
N GLY A 48 5.89 0.70 7.84
CA GLY A 48 5.03 0.60 9.02
C GLY A 48 4.54 -0.82 9.33
N SER A 49 3.49 -0.91 10.15
CA SER A 49 2.70 -2.13 10.32
C SER A 49 1.83 -2.38 9.07
N LEU A 50 1.37 -3.62 8.90
CA LEU A 50 0.52 -3.98 7.75
C LEU A 50 -0.78 -3.17 7.73
N ASP A 51 -1.39 -2.90 8.88
CA ASP A 51 -2.63 -2.09 8.98
C ASP A 51 -2.41 -0.65 8.47
N HIS A 52 -1.25 -0.06 8.79
CA HIS A 52 -0.92 1.28 8.35
C HIS A 52 -0.64 1.33 6.84
N LEU A 53 -0.05 0.26 6.29
CA LEU A 53 0.16 0.12 4.85
C LEU A 53 -1.15 -0.13 4.10
N GLU A 54 -2.08 -0.92 4.66
CA GLU A 54 -3.41 -1.14 4.09
C GLU A 54 -4.18 0.17 3.96
N ASN A 55 -4.24 0.97 5.04
CA ASN A 55 -4.93 2.25 5.02
C ASN A 55 -4.33 3.21 3.98
N TRP A 56 -2.99 3.30 3.93
CA TRP A 56 -2.31 4.16 2.96
C TRP A 56 -2.56 3.71 1.51
N LEU A 57 -2.56 2.41 1.23
CA LEU A 57 -2.87 1.88 -0.10
C LEU A 57 -4.33 2.19 -0.49
N ALA A 58 -5.27 2.07 0.45
CA ALA A 58 -6.67 2.44 0.23
C ALA A 58 -6.84 3.92 -0.14
N GLU A 59 -6.11 4.83 0.53
CA GLU A 59 -6.07 6.25 0.21
C GLU A 59 -5.53 6.51 -1.21
N GLN A 60 -4.47 5.80 -1.62
CA GLN A 60 -3.91 5.94 -2.98
C GLN A 60 -4.90 5.55 -4.08
N TRP A 61 -5.69 4.48 -3.89
CA TRP A 61 -6.76 4.14 -4.85
C TRP A 61 -7.86 5.20 -4.89
N ALA A 62 -8.23 5.77 -3.74
CA ALA A 62 -9.24 6.82 -3.69
C ALA A 62 -8.77 8.08 -4.44
N THR A 63 -7.49 8.45 -4.33
CA THR A 63 -6.91 9.58 -5.07
C THR A 63 -6.84 9.29 -6.57
N ALA A 64 -6.44 8.09 -6.99
CA ALA A 64 -6.40 7.70 -8.41
C ALA A 64 -7.79 7.75 -9.08
N CYS A 65 -8.86 7.38 -8.36
CA CYS A 65 -10.22 7.49 -8.89
C CYS A 65 -10.78 8.92 -8.86
N SER A 66 -10.30 9.78 -7.96
CA SER A 66 -10.78 11.17 -7.84
C SER A 66 -10.22 12.11 -8.91
N ASP A 67 -9.09 11.77 -9.54
CA ASP A 67 -8.45 12.58 -10.57
C ASP A 67 -9.19 12.54 -11.94
N SER A 68 -10.12 11.61 -12.13
CA SER A 68 -10.95 11.55 -13.35
C SER A 68 -12.10 12.59 -13.38
N GLY A 69 -12.18 13.50 -12.40
CA GLY A 69 -13.31 14.42 -12.19
C GLY A 69 -13.09 15.90 -12.51
N SER A 70 -11.94 16.29 -13.10
CA SER A 70 -11.63 17.71 -13.34
C SER A 70 -11.58 18.07 -14.83
N ASP A 71 -12.63 17.73 -15.60
CA ASP A 71 -12.87 18.34 -16.91
C ASP A 71 -14.26 19.00 -16.91
N ARG A 72 -14.28 20.29 -17.28
CA ARG A 72 -15.43 21.17 -17.62
C ARG A 72 -16.09 22.01 -16.52
N ARG A 73 -15.49 23.17 -16.25
CA ARG A 73 -16.16 24.49 -16.07
C ARG A 73 -15.05 25.55 -15.92
N ASN A 74 -14.98 26.72 -16.55
CA ASN A 74 -15.86 27.60 -17.34
C ASN A 74 -14.87 28.53 -18.10
N GLY A 75 -15.11 29.00 -19.32
CA GLY A 75 -16.16 29.97 -19.64
C GLY A 75 -15.49 31.33 -19.85
#